data_AF-A0A5K0VA19-F1
#
_entry.id   AF-A0A5K0VA19-F1
#
_cell.length_a   1.000
_cell.length_b   1.000
_cell.length_c   1.000
_cell.angle_alpha   90.00
_cell.angle_beta   90.00
_cell.angle_gamma   90.00
#
_symmetry.space_group_name_H-M   'P 1'
#
loop_
_entity.id
_entity.type
_entity.pdbx_description
1 polymer ?
#
loop_
_entity_poly.entity_id
_entity_poly.type
_entity_poly.pdbx_seq_one_letter_code
_entity_poly.pdbx_strand_id
1 'polypeptide(L)'
;MGISLLVGAKATVLLVAFLGLRSIIPTTFSMPFLHASLASFLISIASHPYLNLPLLLGKNPDGSFPLWSFILFGPYLILIRIYVFIRRLKRREPLYNEIIDGIYVGGWPSPLDSAPPGDPAIVDCTCELPRSSLFSKNEYICIPTWDTRAPQPSEIELAVRWACRKRAQSKPVYIHCAF
;
A
#
# COMPACT_ATOMS: atom_id res chain seq x y z
N MET A 1 11.20 -4.73 -14.82
CA MET A 1 11.97 -4.00 -13.79
C MET A 1 10.97 -3.26 -12.94
N GLY A 2 10.78 -3.68 -11.69
CA GLY A 2 9.67 -3.23 -10.85
C GLY A 2 10.11 -2.47 -9.62
N ILE A 3 9.20 -2.39 -8.64
CA ILE A 3 9.40 -1.75 -7.33
C ILE A 3 10.69 -2.19 -6.62
N SER A 4 11.09 -3.46 -6.76
CA SER A 4 12.28 -4.02 -6.09
C SER A 4 13.57 -3.29 -6.45
N LEU A 5 13.78 -2.95 -7.72
CA LEU A 5 14.99 -2.25 -8.16
C LEU A 5 15.00 -0.79 -7.69
N LEU A 6 13.86 -0.10 -7.83
CA LEU A 6 13.73 1.30 -7.41
C LEU A 6 13.97 1.45 -5.90
N VAL A 7 13.36 0.57 -5.11
CA VAL A 7 13.53 0.57 -3.65
C VAL A 7 14.95 0.16 -3.27
N GLY A 8 15.56 -0.80 -4.00
CA GLY A 8 16.96 -1.21 -3.79
C GLY A 8 17.96 -0.08 -4.10
N ALA A 9 17.80 0.64 -5.20
CA ALA A 9 18.63 1.79 -5.53
C ALA A 9 18.51 2.90 -4.47
N LYS A 10 17.28 3.18 -4.02
CA LYS A 10 17.03 4.10 -2.91
C LYS A 10 17.73 3.64 -1.62
N ALA A 11 17.69 2.35 -1.31
CA ALA A 11 18.34 1.77 -0.14
C ALA A 11 19.86 1.99 -0.18
N THR A 12 20.49 1.78 -1.34
CA THR A 12 21.92 2.03 -1.56
C THR A 12 22.28 3.50 -1.37
N VAL A 13 21.49 4.43 -1.95
CA VAL A 13 21.73 5.88 -1.78
C VAL A 13 21.66 6.27 -0.29
N LEU A 14 20.67 5.77 0.45
CA LEU A 14 20.54 6.03 1.88
C LEU A 14 21.70 5.44 2.69
N LEU A 15 22.23 4.27 2.31
CA LEU A 15 23.39 3.67 2.95
C LEU A 15 24.65 4.52 2.72
N VAL A 16 24.89 4.95 1.47
CA VAL A 16 26.02 5.81 1.13
C VAL A 16 25.92 7.15 1.87
N ALA A 17 24.73 7.74 1.94
CA ALA A 17 24.49 8.96 2.71
C ALA A 17 24.80 8.75 4.20
N PHE A 18 24.36 7.64 4.80
CA PHE A 18 24.72 7.30 6.18
C PHE A 18 26.24 7.19 6.37
N LEU A 19 26.94 6.47 5.49
CA LEU A 19 28.39 6.26 5.59
C LEU A 19 29.19 7.55 5.46
N GLY A 20 28.74 8.50 4.63
CA GLY A 20 29.36 9.81 4.50
C GLY A 20 29.02 10.78 5.64
N LEU A 21 27.78 10.73 6.14
CA LEU A 21 27.32 11.65 7.19
C LEU A 21 27.75 11.22 8.60
N ARG A 22 27.92 9.91 8.88
CA ARG A 22 28.23 9.41 10.23
C ARG A 22 29.50 9.98 10.85
N SER A 23 30.44 10.48 10.04
CA SER A 23 31.68 11.13 10.50
C SER A 23 31.56 12.65 10.63
N ILE A 24 30.46 13.24 10.17
CA ILE A 24 30.25 14.69 10.11
C ILE A 24 29.18 15.13 11.11
N ILE A 25 28.10 14.36 11.25
CA ILE A 25 26.95 14.71 12.10
C ILE A 25 26.81 13.74 13.28
N PRO A 26 26.16 14.16 14.39
CA PRO A 26 25.91 13.27 15.53
C PRO A 26 25.14 12.01 15.13
N THR A 27 25.42 10.90 15.80
CA THR A 27 24.81 9.58 15.56
C THR A 27 23.27 9.63 15.51
N THR A 28 22.64 10.41 16.39
CA THR A 28 21.18 10.58 16.42
C THR A 28 20.58 11.04 15.09
N PHE A 29 21.30 11.89 14.35
CA PHE A 29 20.82 12.41 13.06
C PHE A 29 21.20 11.52 11.87
N SER A 30 22.24 10.69 11.99
CA SER A 30 22.64 9.75 10.92
C SER A 30 21.90 8.41 10.98
N MET A 31 21.53 7.92 12.17
CA MET A 31 20.83 6.64 12.36
C MET A 31 19.51 6.48 11.57
N PRO A 32 18.67 7.52 11.38
CA PRO A 32 17.47 7.41 10.53
C PRO A 32 17.78 6.99 9.08
N PHE A 33 18.92 7.40 8.52
CA PHE A 33 19.34 7.01 7.17
C PHE A 33 19.68 5.52 7.09
N LEU A 34 20.40 5.00 8.09
CA LEU A 34 20.69 3.57 8.20
C LEU A 34 19.39 2.76 8.35
N HIS A 35 18.51 3.18 9.26
CA HIS A 35 17.22 2.52 9.46
C HIS A 35 16.38 2.48 8.17
N ALA A 36 16.23 3.62 7.50
CA ALA A 36 15.49 3.72 6.25
C ALA A 36 16.14 2.89 5.11
N SER A 37 17.48 2.80 5.09
CA SER A 37 18.22 1.95 4.16
C SER A 37 17.93 0.46 4.39
N LEU A 38 18.09 -0.03 5.64
CA LEU A 38 17.84 -1.44 5.98
C LEU A 38 16.40 -1.85 5.72
N ALA A 39 15.43 -1.03 6.14
CA ALA A 39 14.02 -1.25 5.84
C ALA A 39 13.75 -1.33 4.33
N SER A 40 14.38 -0.46 3.55
CA SER A 40 14.23 -0.46 2.09
C SER A 40 14.88 -1.68 1.43
N PHE A 41 16.03 -2.16 1.92
CA PHE A 41 16.62 -3.42 1.43
C PHE A 41 15.69 -4.62 1.68
N LEU A 42 15.09 -4.72 2.87
CA LEU A 42 14.13 -5.79 3.17
C LEU A 42 12.94 -5.75 2.20
N ILE A 43 12.40 -4.57 1.95
CA ILE A 43 11.28 -4.38 1.01
C ILE A 43 11.72 -4.68 -0.43
N SER A 44 12.93 -4.28 -0.84
CA SER A 44 13.48 -4.60 -2.17
C SER A 44 13.57 -6.12 -2.39
N ILE A 45 14.05 -6.85 -1.40
CA ILE A 45 14.14 -8.32 -1.42
C ILE A 45 12.75 -8.95 -1.43
N ALA A 46 11.87 -8.58 -0.50
CA ALA A 46 10.51 -9.13 -0.40
C ALA A 46 9.65 -8.84 -1.63
N SER A 47 9.85 -7.68 -2.24
CA SER A 47 9.18 -7.31 -3.48
C SER A 47 9.88 -7.86 -4.71
N HIS A 48 10.93 -8.69 -4.64
CA HIS A 48 11.56 -9.30 -5.82
C HIS A 48 10.63 -10.32 -6.51
N PRO A 49 10.62 -10.49 -7.86
CA PRO A 49 9.70 -11.42 -8.55
C PRO A 49 9.75 -12.85 -8.03
N TYR A 50 10.95 -13.34 -7.72
CA TYR A 50 11.14 -14.70 -7.21
C TYR A 50 10.65 -14.92 -5.78
N LEU A 51 10.57 -13.87 -4.95
CA LEU A 51 10.15 -14.00 -3.55
C LEU A 51 8.69 -13.57 -3.36
N ASN A 52 8.32 -12.41 -3.88
CA ASN A 52 6.97 -11.86 -3.89
C ASN A 52 6.21 -12.05 -2.57
N LEU A 53 6.74 -11.48 -1.49
CA LEU A 53 6.20 -11.59 -0.13
C LEU A 53 5.50 -10.28 0.31
N PRO A 54 4.27 -10.00 -0.13
CA PRO A 54 3.55 -8.76 0.21
C PRO A 54 3.12 -8.69 1.67
N LEU A 55 3.12 -9.83 2.38
CA LEU A 55 2.82 -9.91 3.81
C LEU A 55 3.93 -9.34 4.70
N LEU A 56 5.11 -9.00 4.15
CA LEU A 56 6.25 -8.47 4.92
C LEU A 56 5.84 -7.28 5.80
N LEU A 57 5.03 -6.37 5.26
CA LEU A 57 4.62 -5.16 5.98
C LEU A 57 3.59 -5.44 7.09
N GLY A 58 3.14 -6.68 7.25
CA GLY A 58 2.24 -7.07 8.34
C GLY A 58 0.84 -6.47 8.25
N LYS A 59 0.39 -6.07 7.05
CA LYS A 59 -0.96 -5.54 6.85
C LYS A 59 -1.99 -6.64 7.13
N ASN A 60 -2.89 -6.37 8.06
CA ASN A 60 -3.94 -7.29 8.43
C ASN A 60 -5.03 -7.36 7.34
N PRO A 61 -5.84 -8.43 7.29
CA PRO A 61 -6.96 -8.53 6.36
C PRO A 61 -7.99 -7.39 6.47
N ASP A 62 -8.11 -6.74 7.64
CA ASP A 62 -8.95 -5.56 7.90
C ASP A 62 -8.30 -4.23 7.49
N GLY A 63 -7.10 -4.31 6.88
CA GLY A 63 -6.30 -3.20 6.39
C GLY A 63 -5.61 -2.37 7.47
N SER A 64 -5.61 -2.84 8.71
CA SER A 64 -4.82 -2.24 9.80
C SER A 64 -3.35 -2.68 9.75
N PHE A 65 -2.49 -1.87 10.36
CA PHE A 65 -1.08 -2.21 10.56
C PHE A 65 -0.78 -2.36 12.04
N PRO A 66 -0.03 -3.39 12.44
CA PRO A 66 0.45 -3.54 13.80
C PRO A 66 1.55 -2.51 14.10
N LEU A 67 1.72 -2.16 15.38
CA LEU A 67 2.68 -1.14 15.80
C LEU A 67 4.13 -1.45 15.36
N TRP A 68 4.52 -2.73 15.38
CA TRP A 68 5.85 -3.15 14.96
C TRP A 68 6.14 -2.81 13.49
N SER A 69 5.11 -2.82 12.62
CA SER A 69 5.26 -2.48 11.21
C SER A 69 5.60 -1.01 11.03
N PHE A 70 4.97 -0.13 11.83
CA PHE A 70 5.31 1.29 11.84
C PHE A 70 6.72 1.56 12.35
N ILE A 71 7.18 0.80 13.33
CA ILE A 71 8.55 0.96 13.86
C ILE A 71 9.57 0.52 12.81
N LEU A 72 9.39 -0.65 12.19
CA LEU A 72 10.37 -1.25 11.29
C LEU A 72 10.33 -0.65 9.87
N PHE A 73 9.12 -0.39 9.35
CA PHE A 73 8.90 0.06 7.98
C PHE A 73 8.37 1.50 7.89
N GLY A 74 8.31 2.22 9.02
CA GLY A 74 7.83 3.60 9.11
C GLY A 74 8.39 4.52 8.02
N PRO A 75 9.72 4.58 7.79
CA PRO A 75 10.28 5.41 6.72
C PRO A 75 9.67 5.11 5.35
N TYR A 76 9.45 3.85 5.02
CA TYR A 76 8.84 3.46 3.75
C TYR A 76 7.33 3.77 3.71
N LEU A 77 6.59 3.39 4.75
CA LEU A 77 5.14 3.58 4.85
C LEU A 77 4.75 5.06 4.83
N ILE A 78 5.56 5.93 5.45
CA ILE A 78 5.34 7.38 5.41
C ILE A 78 5.63 7.93 4.01
N LEU A 79 6.76 7.53 3.40
CA LEU A 79 7.15 8.00 2.08
C LEU A 79 6.13 7.63 1.00
N ILE A 80 5.58 6.41 1.03
CA ILE A 80 4.55 6.03 0.04
C ILE A 80 3.26 6.83 0.22
N ARG A 81 2.84 7.11 1.47
CA ARG A 81 1.65 7.94 1.73
C ARG A 81 1.85 9.37 1.22
N ILE A 82 3.02 9.95 1.46
CA ILE A 82 3.39 11.27 0.92
C ILE A 82 3.41 11.23 -0.61
N TYR A 83 3.99 10.19 -1.21
CA TYR A 83 4.01 10.03 -2.66
C TYR A 83 2.61 9.93 -3.27
N VAL A 84 1.72 9.15 -2.64
CA VAL A 84 0.32 9.03 -3.07
C VAL A 84 -0.41 10.37 -2.97
N PHE A 85 -0.22 11.08 -1.85
CA PHE A 85 -0.78 12.41 -1.66
C PHE A 85 -0.28 13.42 -2.71
N ILE A 86 1.02 13.50 -2.96
CA ILE A 86 1.60 14.40 -3.97
C ILE A 86 1.10 14.05 -5.37
N ARG A 87 1.05 12.75 -5.71
CA ARG A 87 0.56 12.31 -7.02
C ARG A 87 -0.92 12.63 -7.20
N ARG A 88 -1.72 12.58 -6.13
CA ARG A 88 -3.12 13.01 -6.14
C ARG A 88 -3.27 14.50 -6.43
N LEU A 89 -2.47 15.37 -5.79
CA LEU A 89 -2.49 16.81 -6.05
C LEU A 89 -2.18 17.17 -7.52
N LYS A 90 -1.44 16.31 -8.22
CA LYS A 90 -1.12 16.50 -9.64
C LYS A 90 -2.11 15.84 -10.59
N ARG A 91 -2.95 14.91 -10.12
CA ARG A 91 -3.92 14.21 -10.96
C ARG A 91 -5.13 15.11 -11.24
N ARG A 92 -5.65 14.99 -12.46
CA ARG A 92 -6.90 15.60 -12.91
C ARG A 92 -8.03 14.58 -13.10
N GLU A 93 -7.72 13.30 -12.93
CA GLU A 93 -8.66 12.20 -13.08
C GLU A 93 -9.51 12.04 -11.81
N PRO A 94 -10.75 11.53 -11.94
CA PRO A 94 -11.55 11.18 -10.78
C PRO A 94 -10.85 10.08 -9.96
N LEU A 95 -11.08 10.07 -8.64
CA LEU A 95 -10.49 9.08 -7.73
C LEU A 95 -10.92 7.65 -8.09
N TYR A 96 -12.16 7.50 -8.54
CA TYR A 96 -12.76 6.23 -8.91
C TYR A 96 -13.70 6.41 -10.10
N ASN A 97 -13.93 5.31 -10.82
CA ASN A 97 -14.90 5.21 -11.90
C ASN A 97 -15.82 4.01 -11.64
N GLU A 98 -17.10 4.17 -11.98
CA GLU A 98 -18.03 3.05 -12.06
C GLU A 98 -17.80 2.31 -13.37
N ILE A 99 -17.47 1.03 -13.27
CA ILE A 99 -17.19 0.19 -14.44
C ILE A 99 -18.46 -0.51 -14.89
N ILE A 100 -19.22 -1.03 -13.92
CA ILE A 100 -20.58 -1.55 -14.09
C ILE A 100 -21.38 -1.20 -12.85
N ASP A 101 -22.71 -1.32 -12.93
CA ASP A 101 -23.63 -0.98 -11.83
C ASP A 101 -23.18 -1.56 -10.47
N GLY A 102 -22.87 -0.64 -9.55
CA GLY A 102 -22.42 -0.93 -8.19
C GLY A 102 -21.01 -1.52 -8.10
N ILE A 103 -20.17 -1.41 -9.14
CA ILE A 103 -18.74 -1.77 -9.10
C ILE A 103 -17.88 -0.58 -9.49
N TYR A 104 -17.07 -0.14 -8.54
CA TYR A 104 -16.17 0.98 -8.66
C TYR A 104 -14.71 0.50 -8.65
N VAL A 105 -13.87 1.12 -9.47
CA VAL A 105 -12.42 0.90 -9.48
C VAL A 105 -11.71 2.25 -9.32
N GLY A 106 -10.67 2.32 -8.49
CA GLY A 106 -9.97 3.58 -8.25
C GLY A 106 -8.73 3.51 -7.36
N GLY A 107 -8.30 4.69 -6.92
CA GLY A 107 -7.14 4.87 -6.06
C GLY A 107 -7.46 4.80 -4.56
N TRP A 108 -6.41 4.76 -3.74
CA TRP A 108 -6.56 4.64 -2.29
C TRP A 108 -7.27 5.85 -1.69
N PRO A 109 -8.45 5.73 -1.06
CA PRO A 109 -9.23 6.91 -0.67
C PRO A 109 -8.66 7.60 0.57
N SER A 110 -8.54 8.92 0.51
CA SER A 110 -8.28 9.75 1.69
C SER A 110 -9.57 9.98 2.45
N PRO A 111 -9.55 10.18 3.78
CA PRO A 111 -10.71 10.64 4.54
C PRO A 111 -11.33 11.96 4.01
N LEU A 112 -10.57 12.75 3.26
CA LEU A 112 -11.03 13.98 2.62
C LEU A 112 -11.78 13.75 1.30
N ASP A 113 -11.68 12.55 0.73
CA ASP A 113 -12.32 12.21 -0.54
C ASP A 113 -13.74 11.72 -0.32
N SER A 114 -14.61 11.93 -1.31
CA SER A 114 -15.91 11.26 -1.33
C SER A 114 -15.70 9.78 -1.60
N ALA A 115 -16.28 8.93 -0.75
CA ALA A 115 -16.40 7.51 -1.05
C ALA A 115 -17.38 7.30 -2.23
N PRO A 116 -17.28 6.17 -2.96
CA PRO A 116 -18.36 5.76 -3.83
C PRO A 116 -19.69 5.68 -3.07
N PRO A 117 -20.83 5.96 -3.73
CA PRO A 117 -22.12 5.99 -3.07
C PRO A 117 -22.53 4.60 -2.53
N GLY A 118 -23.44 4.58 -1.55
CA GLY A 118 -24.09 3.35 -1.09
C GLY A 118 -23.29 2.48 -0.11
N ASP A 119 -22.34 3.05 0.64
CA ASP A 119 -21.50 2.34 1.64
C ASP A 119 -20.86 1.06 1.06
N PRO A 120 -19.91 1.21 0.12
CA PRO A 120 -19.37 0.09 -0.64
C PRO A 120 -18.55 -0.86 0.23
N ALA A 121 -18.61 -2.15 -0.10
CA ALA A 121 -17.66 -3.14 0.38
C ALA A 121 -16.32 -3.00 -0.36
N ILE A 122 -15.21 -3.11 0.35
CA ILE A 122 -13.89 -2.72 -0.15
C ILE A 122 -13.01 -3.93 -0.45
N VAL A 123 -12.43 -3.95 -1.64
CA VAL A 123 -11.34 -4.85 -2.02
C VAL A 123 -10.07 -3.99 -2.16
N ASP A 124 -9.16 -4.10 -1.20
CA ASP A 124 -7.90 -3.35 -1.20
C ASP A 124 -6.78 -4.22 -1.75
N CYS A 125 -6.16 -3.78 -2.85
CA CYS A 125 -5.06 -4.48 -3.51
C CYS A 125 -3.67 -3.99 -3.09
N THR A 126 -3.56 -3.15 -2.06
CA THR A 126 -2.28 -2.58 -1.59
C THR A 126 -1.75 -3.33 -0.38
N CYS A 127 -0.43 -3.48 -0.28
CA CYS A 127 0.22 -4.03 0.91
C CYS A 127 0.73 -2.93 1.86
N GLU A 128 0.79 -1.69 1.39
CA GLU A 128 1.52 -0.59 2.01
C GLU A 128 0.65 0.57 2.50
N LEU A 129 -0.60 0.68 2.01
CA LEU A 129 -1.54 1.73 2.41
C LEU A 129 -2.54 1.19 3.44
N PRO A 130 -2.85 1.94 4.51
CA PRO A 130 -3.78 1.48 5.54
C PRO A 130 -5.24 1.64 5.06
N ARG A 131 -6.17 0.87 5.61
CA ARG A 131 -7.61 1.10 5.40
C ARG A 131 -7.98 2.54 5.81
N SER A 132 -8.74 3.22 4.96
CA SER A 132 -9.32 4.53 5.28
C SER A 132 -10.37 4.40 6.39
N SER A 133 -10.43 5.39 7.29
CA SER A 133 -11.45 5.46 8.33
C SER A 133 -12.87 5.61 7.78
N LEU A 134 -13.02 5.95 6.49
CA LEU A 134 -14.30 6.03 5.80
C LEU A 134 -15.04 4.69 5.71
N PHE A 135 -14.33 3.57 5.82
CA PHE A 135 -14.89 2.25 5.56
C PHE A 135 -14.97 1.39 6.81
N SER A 136 -16.04 0.61 6.92
CA SER A 136 -16.21 -0.36 8.00
C SER A 136 -15.19 -1.51 7.88
N LYS A 137 -14.65 -1.96 9.03
CA LYS A 137 -13.77 -3.13 9.09
C LYS A 137 -14.46 -4.42 8.61
N ASN A 138 -15.77 -4.52 8.81
CA ASN A 138 -16.55 -5.72 8.48
C ASN A 138 -16.85 -5.86 6.98
N GLU A 139 -16.60 -4.79 6.23
CA GLU A 139 -16.92 -4.63 4.82
C GLU A 139 -15.65 -4.43 4.00
N TYR A 140 -14.57 -5.08 4.41
CA TYR A 140 -13.24 -4.85 3.87
C TYR A 140 -12.48 -6.17 3.75
N ILE A 141 -11.86 -6.40 2.59
CA ILE A 141 -10.90 -7.48 2.35
C ILE A 141 -9.63 -6.90 1.75
N CYS A 142 -8.48 -7.18 2.38
CA CYS A 142 -7.18 -6.87 1.81
C CYS A 142 -6.62 -8.08 1.04
N ILE A 143 -6.25 -7.85 -0.21
CA ILE A 143 -5.42 -8.73 -1.04
C ILE A 143 -4.07 -8.04 -1.20
N PRO A 144 -3.16 -8.18 -0.21
CA PRO A 144 -1.94 -7.39 -0.18
C PRO A 144 -1.08 -7.72 -1.40
N THR A 145 -0.83 -6.70 -2.23
CA THR A 145 -0.07 -6.85 -3.46
C THR A 145 0.96 -5.74 -3.56
N TRP A 146 2.18 -6.10 -4.00
CA TRP A 146 3.19 -5.09 -4.34
C TRP A 146 2.80 -4.36 -5.62
N ASP A 147 3.10 -3.07 -5.71
CA ASP A 147 3.06 -2.38 -6.99
C ASP A 147 3.95 -3.12 -8.01
N THR A 148 3.53 -3.15 -9.27
CA THR A 148 4.13 -3.96 -10.35
C THR A 148 4.01 -5.48 -10.19
N ARG A 149 3.15 -5.97 -9.28
CA ARG A 149 2.85 -7.40 -9.10
C ARG A 149 1.37 -7.71 -9.16
N ALA A 150 1.10 -9.00 -9.35
CA ALA A 150 -0.24 -9.55 -9.32
C ALA A 150 -0.40 -10.44 -8.06
N PRO A 151 -1.60 -10.50 -7.48
CA PRO A 151 -1.95 -11.54 -6.52
C PRO A 151 -1.90 -12.93 -7.19
N GLN A 152 -1.88 -13.98 -6.38
CA GLN A 152 -2.04 -15.34 -6.88
C GLN A 152 -3.46 -15.54 -7.43
N PRO A 153 -3.65 -16.44 -8.43
CA PRO A 153 -4.98 -16.72 -8.98
C PRO A 153 -6.02 -17.09 -7.92
N SER A 154 -5.63 -17.83 -6.88
CA SER A 154 -6.51 -18.18 -5.75
C SER A 154 -6.94 -16.98 -4.91
N GLU A 155 -6.09 -15.96 -4.77
CA GLU A 155 -6.40 -14.72 -4.04
C GLU A 155 -7.34 -13.84 -4.85
N ILE A 156 -7.16 -13.81 -6.18
CA ILE A 156 -8.10 -13.16 -7.11
C ILE A 156 -9.46 -13.83 -7.01
N GLU A 157 -9.51 -15.16 -7.07
CA GLU A 157 -10.76 -15.91 -6.96
C GLU A 157 -11.46 -15.69 -5.60
N LEU A 158 -10.70 -15.66 -4.50
CA LEU A 158 -11.20 -15.32 -3.18
C LEU A 158 -11.86 -13.92 -3.17
N ALA A 159 -11.18 -12.92 -3.72
CA ALA A 159 -11.66 -11.54 -3.77
C ALA A 159 -12.93 -11.43 -4.62
N VAL A 160 -12.96 -12.08 -5.79
CA VAL A 160 -14.12 -12.11 -6.69
C VAL A 160 -15.32 -12.77 -5.99
N ARG A 161 -15.14 -13.96 -5.42
CA ARG A 161 -16.22 -14.65 -4.68
C ARG A 161 -16.73 -13.82 -3.52
N TRP A 162 -15.84 -13.14 -2.79
CA TRP A 162 -16.24 -12.24 -1.71
C TRP A 162 -17.04 -11.05 -2.23
N ALA A 163 -16.58 -10.38 -3.29
CA ALA A 163 -17.27 -9.26 -3.93
C ALA A 163 -18.65 -9.67 -4.46
N CYS A 164 -18.77 -10.83 -5.12
CA CYS A 164 -20.05 -11.36 -5.58
C CYS A 164 -21.05 -11.56 -4.44
N ARG A 165 -20.60 -12.06 -3.28
CA ARG A 165 -21.47 -12.21 -2.10
C ARG A 165 -21.95 -10.86 -1.57
N LYS A 166 -21.10 -9.83 -1.56
CA LYS A 166 -21.49 -8.47 -1.14
C LYS A 166 -22.49 -7.85 -2.11
N ARG A 167 -22.30 -8.03 -3.42
CA ARG A 167 -23.26 -7.60 -4.44
C ARG A 167 -24.61 -8.32 -4.33
N ALA A 168 -24.63 -9.60 -4.00
CA ALA A 168 -25.87 -10.34 -3.74
C ALA A 168 -26.66 -9.80 -2.53
N GLN A 169 -26.02 -9.02 -1.66
CA GLN A 169 -26.63 -8.30 -0.53
C GLN A 169 -26.97 -6.84 -0.89
N SER A 170 -27.02 -6.51 -2.19
CA SER A 170 -27.25 -5.16 -2.71
C SER A 170 -26.22 -4.13 -2.23
N LYS A 171 -25.01 -4.58 -1.88
CA LYS A 171 -23.92 -3.70 -1.45
C LYS A 171 -22.99 -3.42 -2.64
N PRO A 172 -22.72 -2.15 -2.97
CA PRO A 172 -21.74 -1.82 -3.99
C PRO A 172 -20.34 -2.31 -3.61
N VAL A 173 -19.45 -2.47 -4.58
CA VAL A 173 -18.07 -2.91 -4.36
C VAL A 173 -17.11 -1.86 -4.88
N TYR A 174 -16.14 -1.46 -4.04
CA TYR A 174 -15.05 -0.60 -4.43
C TYR A 174 -13.73 -1.36 -4.40
N ILE A 175 -13.12 -1.52 -5.56
CA ILE A 175 -11.81 -2.16 -5.73
C ILE A 175 -10.78 -1.06 -5.90
N HIS A 176 -9.78 -1.00 -5.03
CA HIS A 176 -8.77 0.04 -5.13
C HIS A 176 -7.34 -0.48 -5.04
N CYS A 177 -6.45 0.24 -5.72
CA CYS A 177 -5.02 0.15 -5.54
C CYS A 177 -4.53 1.47 -4.92
N ALA A 178 -3.29 1.87 -5.19
CA ALA A 178 -2.75 3.15 -4.74
C ALA A 178 -3.29 4.34 -5.54
N PHE A 179 -3.57 4.18 -6.84
CA PHE A 179 -3.85 5.25 -7.81
C PHE A 179 -4.95 4.92 -8.82
#